data_AF-A0A7D7ZBV3-F1
#
_entry.id   AF-A0A7D7ZBV3-F1
#
_cell.length_a   1.000
_cell.length_b   1.000
_cell.length_c   1.000
_cell.angle_alpha   90.00
_cell.angle_beta   90.00
_cell.angle_gamma   90.00
#
_symmetry.space_group_name_H-M   'P 1'
#
loop_
_entity.id
_entity.type
_entity.pdbx_description
1 polymer ?
#
loop_
_entity_poly.entity_id
_entity_poly.type
_entity_poly.pdbx_seq_one_letter_code
_entity_poly.pdbx_strand_id
1 'polypeptide(L)'
;MPLTNNVIIKLNEITMMVEDKSMLSETQVDEIKVIFKKIVESNERYDLDEIEFWFENEGSWTVRAPRVRITNLAGYVQDKYQQTAHLRIISDDDCSCGN
;
A
#
# COMPACT_ATOMS: atom_id res chain seq x y z
N MET A 1 11.99 7.33 -3.96
CA MET A 1 11.98 7.20 -5.45
C MET A 1 10.67 7.79 -5.96
N PRO A 2 10.61 8.45 -7.12
CA PRO A 2 9.34 9.03 -7.60
C PRO A 2 8.30 7.93 -7.82
N LEU A 3 7.03 8.23 -7.51
CA LEU A 3 5.93 7.30 -7.70
C LEU A 3 5.78 6.93 -9.18
N THR A 4 5.53 5.66 -9.47
CA THR A 4 5.22 5.20 -10.83
C THR A 4 3.83 5.72 -11.24
N ASN A 5 3.60 5.86 -12.55
CA ASN A 5 2.28 6.25 -13.07
C ASN A 5 1.17 5.29 -12.63
N ASN A 6 1.48 3.99 -12.50
CA ASN A 6 0.50 3.00 -12.04
C ASN A 6 0.11 3.24 -10.58
N VAL A 7 1.09 3.52 -9.70
CA VAL A 7 0.81 3.90 -8.31
C VAL A 7 -0.05 5.16 -8.27
N ILE A 8 0.28 6.20 -9.04
CA ILE A 8 -0.51 7.45 -9.09
C ILE A 8 -1.97 7.19 -9.52
N ILE A 9 -2.20 6.34 -10.51
CA ILE A 9 -3.56 5.95 -10.94
C ILE A 9 -4.32 5.30 -9.77
N LYS A 10 -3.66 4.44 -8.99
CA LYS A 10 -4.26 3.81 -7.81
C LYS A 10 -4.54 4.79 -6.66
N LEU A 11 -3.71 5.81 -6.48
CA LEU A 11 -3.97 6.88 -5.50
C LEU A 11 -5.16 7.76 -5.92
N ASN A 12 -5.32 8.01 -7.22
CA ASN A 12 -6.52 8.68 -7.75
C ASN A 12 -7.78 7.82 -7.54
N GLU A 13 -7.69 6.50 -7.75
CA GLU A 13 -8.80 5.57 -7.46
C GLU A 13 -9.25 5.69 -6.00
N ILE A 14 -8.30 5.74 -5.05
CA ILE A 14 -8.60 5.96 -3.62
C ILE A 14 -9.30 7.31 -3.40
N THR A 15 -8.80 8.36 -4.03
CA THR A 15 -9.33 9.73 -3.86
C THR A 15 -10.74 9.90 -4.43
N MET A 16 -11.10 9.13 -5.45
CA MET A 16 -12.45 9.10 -6.02
C MET A 16 -13.41 8.22 -5.21
N MET A 17 -12.91 7.15 -4.60
CA MET A 17 -13.69 6.22 -3.77
C MET A 17 -14.05 6.84 -2.41
N VAL A 18 -13.18 7.65 -1.83
CA VAL A 18 -13.41 8.29 -0.53
C VAL A 18 -14.12 9.63 -0.71
N GLU A 19 -15.44 9.62 -0.48
CA GLU A 19 -16.28 10.82 -0.52
C GLU A 19 -15.96 11.77 0.64
N ASP A 20 -15.95 11.26 1.89
CA ASP A 20 -15.58 12.03 3.08
C ASP A 20 -14.11 11.79 3.46
N LYS A 21 -13.28 12.78 3.18
CA LYS A 21 -11.82 12.75 3.42
C LYS A 21 -11.44 13.19 4.83
N SER A 22 -12.41 13.40 5.72
CA SER A 22 -12.16 13.70 7.13
C SER A 22 -12.05 12.42 7.98
N MET A 23 -12.73 11.34 7.57
CA MET A 23 -12.75 10.07 8.29
C MET A 23 -12.87 8.89 7.32
N LEU A 24 -12.06 7.85 7.54
CA LEU A 24 -12.14 6.60 6.77
C LEU A 24 -13.04 5.59 7.46
N SER A 25 -14.06 5.11 6.75
CA SER A 25 -14.90 3.98 7.18
C SER A 25 -14.14 2.65 7.11
N GLU A 26 -14.63 1.63 7.82
CA GLU A 26 -14.00 0.31 7.78
C GLU A 26 -14.00 -0.31 6.38
N THR A 27 -15.08 -0.14 5.63
CA THR A 27 -15.19 -0.59 4.23
C THR A 27 -14.14 0.09 3.35
N GLN A 28 -13.99 1.41 3.47
CA GLN A 28 -12.95 2.15 2.72
C GLN A 28 -11.55 1.68 3.09
N VAL A 29 -11.29 1.43 4.37
CA VAL A 29 -10.00 0.91 4.83
C VAL A 29 -9.68 -0.44 4.18
N ASP A 30 -10.66 -1.33 4.08
CA ASP A 30 -10.45 -2.63 3.45
C ASP A 30 -10.27 -2.53 1.93
N GLU A 31 -11.00 -1.64 1.26
CA GLU A 31 -10.82 -1.36 -0.16
C GLU A 31 -9.43 -0.75 -0.46
N ILE A 32 -8.98 0.20 0.36
CA ILE A 32 -7.63 0.79 0.27
C ILE A 32 -6.54 -0.29 0.41
N LYS A 33 -6.69 -1.22 1.36
CA LYS A 33 -5.74 -2.36 1.50
C LYS A 33 -5.70 -3.20 0.23
N VAL A 34 -6.85 -3.48 -0.39
CA VAL A 34 -6.93 -4.26 -1.63
C VAL A 34 -6.23 -3.53 -2.78
N ILE A 35 -6.37 -2.21 -2.87
CA ILE A 35 -5.69 -1.39 -3.87
C ILE A 35 -4.16 -1.51 -3.72
N PHE A 36 -3.64 -1.27 -2.51
CA PHE A 36 -2.19 -1.41 -2.26
C PHE A 36 -1.69 -2.83 -2.46
N LYS A 37 -2.52 -3.84 -2.17
CA LYS A 37 -2.18 -5.25 -2.37
C LYS A 37 -1.97 -5.55 -3.85
N LYS A 38 -2.84 -5.05 -4.73
CA LYS A 38 -2.70 -5.22 -6.19
C LYS A 38 -1.39 -4.60 -6.72
N ILE A 39 -0.96 -3.48 -6.13
CA ILE A 39 0.30 -2.82 -6.52
C ILE A 39 1.49 -3.74 -6.20
N VAL A 40 1.59 -4.21 -4.95
CA VAL A 40 2.72 -5.07 -4.53
C VAL A 40 2.69 -6.45 -5.21
N GLU A 41 1.50 -6.98 -5.52
CA GLU A 41 1.34 -8.20 -6.31
C GLU A 41 1.80 -8.05 -7.76
N SER A 42 1.76 -6.83 -8.31
CA SER A 42 2.31 -6.49 -9.63
C SER A 42 3.84 -6.33 -9.61
N ASN A 43 4.49 -6.68 -8.50
CA ASN A 43 5.93 -6.51 -8.25
C ASN A 43 6.39 -5.04 -8.28
N GLU A 44 5.48 -4.09 -8.09
CA GLU A 44 5.78 -2.69 -7.91
C GLU A 44 5.99 -2.34 -6.43
N ARG A 45 6.86 -1.38 -6.17
CA ARG A 45 7.09 -0.81 -4.84
C ARG A 45 6.79 0.67 -4.86
N TYR A 46 6.40 1.19 -3.72
CA TYR A 46 6.14 2.61 -3.52
C TYR A 46 6.87 3.08 -2.26
N ASP A 47 7.18 4.36 -2.28
CA ASP A 47 7.78 5.08 -1.18
C ASP A 47 6.66 5.67 -0.31
N LEU A 48 6.72 5.43 1.01
CA LEU A 48 5.67 5.84 1.94
C LEU A 48 5.64 7.36 2.11
N ASP A 49 6.82 8.00 2.10
CA ASP A 49 6.94 9.45 2.24
C ASP A 49 6.33 10.14 1.01
N GLU A 50 6.58 9.58 -0.18
CA GLU A 50 5.99 10.07 -1.43
C GLU A 50 4.47 9.87 -1.49
N ILE A 51 3.92 8.80 -0.91
CA ILE A 51 2.47 8.60 -0.79
C ILE A 51 1.86 9.68 0.11
N GLU A 52 2.42 9.91 1.30
CA GLU A 52 1.92 10.95 2.20
C GLU A 52 1.98 12.33 1.53
N PHE A 53 3.10 12.63 0.88
CA PHE A 53 3.29 13.87 0.14
C PHE A 53 2.30 14.01 -1.03
N TRP A 54 2.01 12.93 -1.77
CA TRP A 54 1.03 12.96 -2.86
C TRP A 54 -0.35 13.37 -2.35
N PHE A 55 -0.82 12.76 -1.26
CA PHE A 55 -2.12 13.11 -0.66
C PHE A 55 -2.12 14.53 -0.09
N GLU A 56 -0.99 15.00 0.43
CA GLU A 56 -0.86 16.37 0.89
C GLU A 56 -0.97 17.40 -0.23
N ASN A 57 -0.42 17.10 -1.42
CA ASN A 57 -0.42 18.02 -2.56
C ASN A 57 -1.65 17.91 -3.47
N GLU A 58 -2.40 16.80 -3.42
CA GLU A 58 -3.62 16.63 -4.21
C GLU A 58 -4.70 17.68 -3.85
N GLY A 59 -4.70 18.17 -2.60
CA GLY A 59 -5.45 19.35 -2.17
C GLY A 59 -6.85 19.09 -1.60
N SER A 60 -7.45 17.92 -1.83
CA SER A 60 -8.74 17.55 -1.24
C SER A 60 -8.61 16.89 0.14
N TRP A 61 -7.44 16.34 0.46
CA TRP A 61 -7.14 15.73 1.76
C TRP A 61 -6.60 16.75 2.75
N THR A 62 -7.51 17.53 3.32
CA THR A 62 -7.19 18.61 4.27
C THR A 62 -6.88 18.12 5.68
N VAL A 63 -7.43 16.97 6.09
CA VAL A 63 -7.23 16.39 7.42
C VAL A 63 -6.03 15.44 7.39
N ARG A 64 -5.05 15.66 8.28
CA ARG A 64 -3.84 14.83 8.34
C ARG A 64 -4.10 13.37 8.75
N ALA A 65 -5.00 13.15 9.70
CA ALA A 65 -5.27 11.82 10.27
C ALA A 65 -5.59 10.74 9.21
N PRO A 66 -6.53 10.95 8.27
CA PRO A 66 -6.79 9.99 7.22
C PRO A 66 -5.60 9.79 6.26
N ARG A 67 -4.84 10.84 5.93
CA ARG A 67 -3.61 10.71 5.10
C ARG A 67 -2.60 9.76 5.75
N VAL A 68 -2.26 10.02 7.01
CA VAL A 68 -1.34 9.17 7.80
C VAL A 68 -1.87 7.74 7.90
N ARG A 69 -3.18 7.57 8.08
CA ARG A 69 -3.81 6.24 8.12
C ARG A 69 -3.63 5.48 6.79
N ILE A 70 -3.80 6.15 5.66
CA ILE A 70 -3.58 5.55 4.33
C ILE A 70 -2.12 5.14 4.16
N THR A 71 -1.17 6.01 4.51
CA THR A 71 0.27 5.70 4.45
C THR A 71 0.62 4.51 5.33
N ASN A 72 0.07 4.43 6.54
CA ASN A 72 0.28 3.28 7.44
C ASN A 72 -0.29 1.97 6.86
N LEU A 73 -1.45 2.03 6.19
CA LEU A 73 -2.02 0.86 5.51
C LEU A 73 -1.13 0.41 4.34
N ALA A 74 -0.58 1.35 3.58
CA ALA A 74 0.36 1.07 2.50
C ALA A 74 1.61 0.36 3.03
N GLY A 75 2.20 0.89 4.11
CA GLY A 75 3.35 0.27 4.78
C GLY A 75 3.06 -1.15 5.26
N TYR A 76 1.93 -1.34 5.97
CA TYR A 76 1.51 -2.65 6.44
C TYR A 76 1.37 -3.68 5.30
N VAL A 77 0.75 -3.30 4.19
CA VAL A 77 0.55 -4.18 3.04
C VAL A 77 1.90 -4.55 2.39
N GLN A 78 2.78 -3.57 2.18
CA GLN A 78 4.09 -3.80 1.60
C GLN A 78 4.96 -4.71 2.47
N ASP A 79 5.04 -4.45 3.77
CA ASP A 79 5.82 -5.26 4.71
C ASP A 79 5.30 -6.69 4.78
N LYS A 80 3.97 -6.86 4.88
CA LYS A 80 3.35 -8.19 4.92
C LYS A 80 3.59 -8.98 3.63
N TYR A 81 3.52 -8.32 2.48
CA TYR A 81 3.81 -8.97 1.19
C TYR A 81 5.27 -9.41 1.12
N GLN A 82 6.20 -8.53 1.53
CA GLN A 82 7.62 -8.87 1.58
C GLN A 82 7.88 -10.04 2.51
N GLN A 83 7.37 -10.03 3.75
CA GLN A 83 7.51 -11.15 4.69
C GLN A 83 7.01 -12.47 4.09
N THR A 84 5.84 -12.44 3.43
CA THR A 84 5.27 -13.62 2.77
C THR A 84 6.14 -14.11 1.61
N ALA A 85 6.72 -13.20 0.82
CA ALA A 85 7.63 -13.54 -0.26
C ALA A 85 8.93 -14.15 0.25
N HIS A 86 9.50 -13.64 1.35
CA HIS A 86 10.69 -14.21 1.99
C HIS A 86 10.41 -15.64 2.49
N LEU A 87 9.22 -15.91 3.03
CA LEU A 87 8.82 -17.26 3.44
C LEU A 87 8.65 -18.21 2.24
N ARG A 88 8.17 -17.73 1.08
CA ARG A 88 8.03 -18.56 -0.12
C ARG A 88 9.37 -19.03 -0.68
N ILE A 89 10.42 -18.22 -0.59
CA ILE A 89 11.77 -18.56 -1.09
C ILE A 89 12.42 -19.67 -0.26
N ILE A 90 12.08 -19.80 1.03
CA ILE A 90 12.63 -20.84 1.92
C ILE A 90 11.97 -22.22 1.70
N SER A 91 10.89 -22.29 0.91
CA SER A 91 10.12 -23.53 0.71
C SER A 91 10.71 -24.53 -0.30
N ASP A 92 11.82 -24.20 -0.98
CA ASP A 92 12.45 -25.06 -2.00
C ASP A 92 13.86 -25.54 -1.60
N ASP A 93 14.36 -25.21 -0.40
CA ASP A 93 15.59 -25.81 0.13
C ASP A 93 15.26 -27.17 0.76
N ASP A 94 15.21 -28.17 -0.13
CA ASP A 94 15.97 -29.42 -0.07
C ASP A 94 16.77 -29.65 1.23
N CYS A 95 16.06 -29.77 2.37
CA CYS A 95 16.61 -30.26 3.62
C CYS A 95 16.81 -31.77 3.54
N SER A 96 17.69 -32.19 2.63
CA SER A 96 18.37 -33.47 2.71
C SER A 96 19.34 -33.38 3.89
N CYS A 97 18.82 -33.66 5.09
CA CYS A 97 19.65 -34.08 6.22
C CYS A 97 20.33 -35.39 5.80
N GLY A 98 21.51 -35.26 5.20
CA GLY A 98 22.35 -36.37 4.81
C GLY A 98 22.78 -37.15 6.04
N ASN A 99 22.39 -38.43 6.04
CA ASN A 99 22.99 -39.61 6.68
C ASN A 99 23.34 -39.54 8.17
#